data_AF-A0A1V6BLH0-F1
#
_entry.id   AF-A0A1V6BLH0-F1
#
_cell.length_a   1.000
_cell.length_b   1.000
_cell.length_c   1.000
_cell.angle_alpha   90.00
_cell.angle_beta   90.00
_cell.angle_gamma   90.00
#
_symmetry.space_group_name_H-M   'P 1'
#
loop_
_entity.id
_entity.type
_entity.pdbx_description
1 polymer ?
#
loop_
_entity_poly.entity_id
_entity_poly.type
_entity_poly.pdbx_seq_one_letter_code
_entity_poly.pdbx_strand_id
1 'polypeptide(L)'
;MGGFGTGKSVSQKYLYVDADSIRAYIDDTSGKAAKGGFAVGGFNMSKSTSGHFFDVATDANGIINPSENRVVWYPLKNALLTGRVLVERPDSVGENSFATGYESKAIGDWSQALGYKAVARGDYSTAIGKNAIAGKTNSFALGDSPKATGKDSYAFGAGAIASGNGSYALGSFGRDRDGNLTSIRTTASGDYSFVIGLGSVSSGLGAFTFGAGDTASGWFSTVTGLWNKVEPLGLCAMANGFGTKAGNFFASAFGDHTYASGHTSFATGFTTTASGQLSSTFGDQTNATGYASTAFGYHTTAQAAGLFVTGTYNIISGDPVNWVNGDPMFIIGNGLSATARSNAFTVLKNGNIGIGIPNPGYKLDVNGLVNLNRGITSGVALRVNGSEALWYDGSVYSWGYGGAYNVFADKVAVGTTGSPGSYSLYVVGSAYSTGGWSGSDIRWKKDLEPFRNILSDVTQLQGFRYNWRDDEYPEMKFDKDRQIGLIAQEVEKVFPELVRTDDNGYKAVSYEKLTVVLLEGIKEQQKQIESLQNQIGELKTIMNTYIHDN
;
A
#
# COMPACT_ATOMS: atom_id res chain seq x y z
N MET A 1 -75.48 -49.04 17.51
CA MET A 1 -76.68 -49.48 18.28
C MET A 1 -77.90 -49.27 17.40
N GLY A 2 -78.58 -50.34 17.01
CA GLY A 2 -79.87 -50.29 16.30
C GLY A 2 -80.84 -51.25 16.99
N GLY A 3 -82.03 -50.75 17.34
CA GLY A 3 -83.09 -51.56 17.93
C GLY A 3 -83.78 -52.44 16.90
N PHE A 4 -84.16 -53.65 17.31
CA PHE A 4 -84.91 -54.61 16.50
C PHE A 4 -86.41 -54.28 16.51
N GLY A 5 -86.97 -53.99 15.33
CA GLY A 5 -88.40 -53.88 15.07
C GLY A 5 -88.68 -54.13 13.59
N THR A 6 -89.73 -54.89 13.30
CA THR A 6 -90.00 -55.60 12.02
C THR A 6 -90.45 -54.72 10.85
N GLY A 7 -90.07 -53.44 10.81
CA GLY A 7 -90.65 -52.46 9.88
C GLY A 7 -89.70 -51.42 9.27
N LYS A 8 -88.38 -51.67 9.17
CA LYS A 8 -87.46 -50.75 8.49
C LYS A 8 -86.49 -51.49 7.56
N SER A 9 -86.32 -50.94 6.37
CA SER A 9 -85.47 -51.39 5.26
C SER A 9 -83.99 -51.51 5.63
N VAL A 10 -83.26 -52.25 4.79
CA VAL A 10 -81.84 -52.68 4.84
C VAL A 10 -80.98 -52.02 5.95
N SER A 11 -80.49 -52.86 6.87
CA SER A 11 -79.55 -52.50 7.94
C SER A 11 -78.29 -51.82 7.40
N GLN A 12 -78.22 -50.49 7.42
CA GLN A 12 -76.95 -49.77 7.34
C GLN A 12 -76.15 -50.04 8.62
N LYS A 13 -74.96 -50.64 8.47
CA LYS A 13 -74.03 -50.86 9.57
C LYS A 13 -73.34 -49.54 9.89
N TYR A 14 -73.85 -48.80 10.87
CA TYR A 14 -73.25 -47.52 11.29
C TYR A 14 -72.02 -47.67 12.20
N LEU A 15 -71.79 -48.86 12.75
CA LEU A 15 -70.61 -49.19 13.55
C LEU A 15 -70.27 -50.67 13.37
N TYR A 16 -69.03 -50.95 12.99
CA TYR A 16 -68.45 -52.27 12.81
C TYR A 16 -67.23 -52.39 13.72
N VAL A 17 -67.20 -53.44 14.53
CA VAL A 17 -66.09 -53.74 15.44
C VAL A 17 -65.67 -55.16 15.15
N ASP A 18 -64.41 -55.34 14.75
CA ASP A 18 -63.76 -56.64 14.60
C ASP A 18 -62.49 -56.68 15.49
N ALA A 19 -61.75 -57.80 15.48
CA ALA A 19 -60.54 -57.94 16.31
C ALA A 19 -59.40 -57.01 15.88
N ASP A 20 -59.43 -56.51 14.64
CA ASP A 20 -58.38 -55.73 14.00
C ASP A 20 -58.73 -54.23 13.91
N SER A 21 -60.01 -53.84 13.98
CA SER A 21 -60.47 -52.46 13.77
C SER A 21 -61.84 -52.13 14.36
N ILE A 22 -62.04 -50.84 14.64
CA ILE A 22 -63.35 -50.22 14.87
C ILE A 22 -63.61 -49.25 13.70
N ARG A 23 -64.71 -49.45 12.96
CA ARG A 23 -65.14 -48.62 11.83
C ARG A 23 -66.53 -48.06 12.11
N ALA A 24 -66.68 -46.74 12.10
CA ALA A 24 -67.97 -46.07 12.22
C ALA A 24 -68.33 -45.41 10.88
N TYR A 25 -69.55 -45.60 10.40
CA TYR A 25 -70.06 -45.03 9.15
C TYR A 25 -71.08 -43.94 9.50
N ILE A 26 -70.93 -42.73 8.94
CA ILE A 26 -71.83 -41.58 9.15
C ILE A 26 -72.71 -41.43 7.89
N ASP A 27 -74.02 -41.26 8.10
CA ASP A 27 -75.03 -41.01 7.04
C ASP A 27 -75.08 -39.52 6.69
N ASP A 28 -75.07 -39.16 5.40
CA ASP A 28 -75.07 -37.77 4.91
C ASP A 28 -76.44 -37.29 4.41
N THR A 29 -77.51 -38.09 4.55
CA THR A 29 -78.82 -37.72 4.02
C THR A 29 -79.45 -36.51 4.75
N SER A 30 -79.78 -35.48 3.97
CA SER A 30 -80.13 -34.10 4.38
C SER A 30 -81.48 -33.91 5.11
N GLY A 31 -82.03 -34.95 5.73
CA GLY A 31 -83.40 -34.98 6.25
C GLY A 31 -83.58 -34.84 7.77
N LYS A 32 -82.52 -34.76 8.58
CA LYS A 32 -82.64 -34.67 10.06
C LYS A 32 -81.67 -33.68 10.69
N ALA A 33 -82.14 -33.05 11.76
CA ALA A 33 -81.47 -31.97 12.49
C ALA A 33 -80.01 -32.28 12.89
N ALA A 34 -79.19 -31.24 12.84
CA ALA A 34 -77.73 -31.18 12.98
C ALA A 34 -77.16 -31.75 14.30
N LYS A 35 -77.24 -33.08 14.49
CA LYS A 35 -76.47 -33.81 15.53
C LYS A 35 -76.03 -35.18 15.00
N GLY A 36 -75.09 -35.17 14.05
CA GLY A 36 -74.24 -36.32 13.74
C GLY A 36 -72.87 -36.12 14.37
N GLY A 37 -72.60 -36.77 15.49
CA GLY A 37 -71.29 -36.74 16.16
C GLY A 37 -71.05 -38.01 16.95
N PHE A 38 -69.81 -38.53 16.93
CA PHE A 38 -69.36 -39.66 17.73
C PHE A 38 -68.63 -39.13 18.96
N ALA A 39 -69.28 -39.15 20.13
CA ALA A 39 -68.67 -38.73 21.40
C ALA A 39 -68.38 -39.96 22.28
N VAL A 40 -67.13 -40.15 22.69
CA VAL A 40 -66.75 -41.11 23.74
C VAL A 40 -66.80 -40.39 25.08
N GLY A 41 -67.87 -40.60 25.86
CA GLY A 41 -68.06 -40.04 27.20
C GLY A 41 -68.67 -41.07 28.15
N GLY A 42 -68.25 -41.05 29.42
CA GLY A 42 -68.76 -41.99 30.44
C GLY A 42 -70.18 -41.67 30.88
N PHE A 43 -71.06 -42.69 30.93
CA PHE A 43 -72.44 -42.58 31.42
C PHE A 43 -72.48 -42.51 32.96
N ASN A 44 -72.33 -41.33 33.57
CA ASN A 44 -72.82 -41.10 34.93
C ASN A 44 -73.24 -39.63 35.14
N MET A 45 -74.38 -39.43 35.80
CA MET A 45 -75.04 -38.13 36.00
C MET A 45 -74.30 -37.16 36.94
N SER A 46 -73.17 -37.58 37.53
CA SER A 46 -72.38 -36.78 38.48
C SER A 46 -71.13 -36.12 37.89
N LYS A 47 -70.85 -36.28 36.58
CA LYS A 47 -69.70 -35.64 35.93
C LYS A 47 -70.16 -34.44 35.08
N SER A 48 -70.22 -33.28 35.73
CA SER A 48 -70.34 -31.97 35.08
C SER A 48 -69.12 -31.73 34.18
N THR A 49 -69.26 -32.06 32.90
CA THR A 49 -68.74 -31.34 31.69
C THR A 49 -68.76 -32.29 30.49
N SER A 50 -69.61 -32.00 29.52
CA SER A 50 -69.66 -32.65 28.20
C SER A 50 -68.48 -32.18 27.36
N GLY A 51 -67.28 -32.70 27.65
CA GLY A 51 -66.10 -32.46 26.82
C GLY A 51 -66.18 -33.29 25.55
N HIS A 52 -66.35 -32.65 24.40
CA HIS A 52 -66.19 -33.28 23.10
C HIS A 52 -64.70 -33.32 22.75
N PHE A 53 -64.05 -34.47 22.96
CA PHE A 53 -62.59 -34.61 22.78
C PHE A 53 -62.19 -35.02 21.36
N PHE A 54 -63.11 -35.58 20.58
CA PHE A 54 -62.94 -35.97 19.19
C PHE A 54 -64.22 -35.63 18.42
N ASP A 55 -64.18 -34.57 17.60
CA ASP A 55 -65.31 -34.13 16.80
C ASP A 55 -65.02 -34.36 15.32
N VAL A 56 -65.89 -35.15 14.68
CA VAL A 56 -65.98 -35.31 13.23
C VAL A 56 -67.41 -34.94 12.84
N ALA A 57 -67.61 -33.69 12.41
CA ALA A 57 -68.91 -33.16 12.00
C ALA A 57 -68.76 -32.48 10.64
N THR A 58 -69.66 -32.79 9.70
CA THR A 58 -69.59 -32.37 8.28
C THR A 58 -69.83 -30.88 8.05
N ASP A 59 -70.34 -30.16 9.05
CA ASP A 59 -70.77 -28.75 9.00
C ASP A 59 -70.09 -27.86 10.07
N ALA A 60 -68.98 -28.32 10.65
CA ALA A 60 -68.34 -27.64 11.77
C ALA A 60 -67.82 -26.23 11.41
N ASN A 61 -68.60 -25.20 11.73
CA ASN A 61 -68.19 -23.79 11.85
C ASN A 61 -67.77 -23.45 13.30
N GLY A 62 -67.33 -24.45 14.05
CA GLY A 62 -67.17 -24.37 15.50
C GLY A 62 -66.10 -23.36 15.91
N ILE A 63 -66.52 -22.24 16.49
CA ILE A 63 -65.65 -21.36 17.27
C ILE A 63 -65.25 -22.12 18.54
N ILE A 64 -63.94 -22.25 18.78
CA ILE A 64 -63.35 -22.86 19.97
C ILE A 64 -62.59 -21.75 20.67
N ASN A 65 -63.29 -21.01 21.53
CA ASN A 65 -62.75 -19.88 22.31
C ASN A 65 -63.44 -19.85 23.68
N PRO A 66 -62.73 -20.06 24.80
CA PRO A 66 -61.27 -20.15 24.93
C PRO A 66 -60.67 -21.43 24.33
N SER A 67 -59.34 -21.53 24.31
CA SER A 67 -58.63 -22.69 23.76
C SER A 67 -58.86 -23.96 24.59
N GLU A 68 -59.04 -25.10 23.91
CA GLU A 68 -59.40 -26.39 24.53
C GLU A 68 -58.58 -27.57 23.99
N ASN A 69 -58.45 -28.64 24.77
CA ASN A 69 -57.77 -29.86 24.35
C ASN A 69 -58.68 -30.69 23.44
N ARG A 70 -58.41 -30.75 22.12
CA ARG A 70 -59.26 -31.40 21.12
C ARG A 70 -58.46 -32.01 19.97
N VAL A 71 -59.07 -32.98 19.31
CA VAL A 71 -58.74 -33.38 17.93
C VAL A 71 -59.95 -33.01 17.05
N VAL A 72 -59.73 -32.15 16.07
CA VAL A 72 -60.77 -31.54 15.24
C VAL A 72 -60.45 -31.77 13.77
N TRP A 73 -61.37 -32.44 13.08
CA TRP A 73 -61.44 -32.38 11.62
C TRP A 73 -62.37 -31.24 11.22
N TYR A 74 -61.84 -30.24 10.50
CA TYR A 74 -62.59 -29.07 10.03
C TYR A 74 -62.88 -29.24 8.52
N PRO A 75 -63.99 -29.90 8.15
CA PRO A 75 -64.22 -30.38 6.79
C PRO A 75 -64.38 -29.26 5.76
N LEU A 76 -64.98 -28.13 6.13
CA LEU A 76 -65.16 -26.98 5.23
C LEU A 76 -63.83 -26.40 4.74
N LYS A 77 -62.73 -26.70 5.45
CA LYS A 77 -61.38 -26.28 5.13
C LYS A 77 -60.45 -27.46 4.86
N ASN A 78 -60.93 -28.71 4.82
CA ASN A 78 -60.07 -29.91 4.74
C ASN A 78 -58.88 -29.87 5.73
N ALA A 79 -59.10 -29.36 6.94
CA ALA A 79 -58.03 -29.06 7.89
C ALA A 79 -58.08 -29.96 9.13
N LEU A 80 -56.91 -30.34 9.63
CA LEU A 80 -56.77 -31.14 10.86
C LEU A 80 -56.08 -30.32 11.95
N LEU A 81 -56.76 -30.15 13.09
CA LEU A 81 -56.26 -29.44 14.26
C LEU A 81 -56.20 -30.38 15.46
N THR A 82 -55.11 -30.38 16.21
CA THR A 82 -54.94 -31.24 17.39
C THR A 82 -54.10 -30.60 18.50
N GLY A 83 -54.31 -31.02 19.75
CA GLY A 83 -53.66 -30.44 20.92
C GLY A 83 -54.57 -29.44 21.62
N ARG A 84 -54.03 -28.31 22.07
CA ARG A 84 -54.83 -27.21 22.64
C ARG A 84 -55.27 -26.27 21.52
N VAL A 85 -56.40 -26.60 20.91
CA VAL A 85 -56.94 -25.95 19.71
C VAL A 85 -57.64 -24.63 20.09
N LEU A 86 -57.42 -23.59 19.28
CA LEU A 86 -58.07 -22.28 19.39
C LEU A 86 -58.56 -21.88 17.99
N VAL A 87 -59.88 -21.72 17.85
CA VAL A 87 -60.53 -21.24 16.62
C VAL A 87 -61.36 -20.03 17.00
N GLU A 88 -60.84 -18.84 16.76
CA GLU A 88 -61.51 -17.58 17.14
C GLU A 88 -62.68 -17.27 16.21
N ARG A 89 -62.50 -17.58 14.92
CA ARG A 89 -63.45 -17.36 13.82
C ARG A 89 -63.13 -18.36 12.68
N PRO A 90 -64.06 -18.60 11.73
CA PRO A 90 -63.84 -19.53 10.62
C PRO A 90 -62.62 -19.20 9.72
N ASP A 91 -62.24 -17.93 9.63
CA ASP A 91 -61.07 -17.45 8.87
C ASP A 91 -59.74 -17.65 9.63
N SER A 92 -59.77 -18.18 10.86
CA SER A 92 -58.58 -18.53 11.63
C SER A 92 -58.01 -19.91 11.28
N VAL A 93 -58.61 -20.59 10.29
CA VAL A 93 -58.21 -21.91 9.79
C VAL A 93 -58.08 -21.84 8.26
N GLY A 94 -56.89 -22.13 7.76
CA GLY A 94 -56.64 -22.17 6.32
C GLY A 94 -57.16 -23.44 5.65
N GLU A 95 -57.38 -23.38 4.34
CA GLU A 95 -57.75 -24.55 3.53
C GLU A 95 -56.62 -25.56 3.45
N ASN A 96 -56.91 -26.86 3.47
CA ASN A 96 -55.94 -27.96 3.44
C ASN A 96 -54.79 -27.79 4.47
N SER A 97 -55.10 -27.23 5.64
CA SER A 97 -54.10 -26.87 6.64
C SER A 97 -53.94 -27.93 7.74
N PHE A 98 -52.79 -27.88 8.44
CA PHE A 98 -52.51 -28.78 9.55
C PHE A 98 -51.95 -28.01 10.75
N ALA A 99 -52.60 -28.12 11.91
CA ALA A 99 -52.15 -27.49 13.15
C ALA A 99 -52.04 -28.49 14.30
N THR A 100 -50.92 -28.49 15.02
CA THR A 100 -50.74 -29.32 16.23
C THR A 100 -49.97 -28.60 17.33
N GLY A 101 -50.33 -28.91 18.58
CA GLY A 101 -49.63 -28.44 19.79
C GLY A 101 -50.47 -27.46 20.60
N TYR A 102 -49.82 -26.53 21.29
CA TYR A 102 -50.51 -25.59 22.19
C TYR A 102 -50.83 -24.30 21.46
N GLU A 103 -52.10 -24.01 21.17
CA GLU A 103 -52.56 -22.78 20.51
C GLU A 103 -51.83 -22.46 19.19
N SER A 104 -51.39 -23.48 18.47
CA SER A 104 -50.82 -23.34 17.13
C SER A 104 -51.91 -23.04 16.11
N LYS A 105 -51.61 -22.17 15.14
CA LYS A 105 -52.58 -21.65 14.15
C LYS A 105 -52.02 -21.74 12.73
N ALA A 106 -52.61 -22.59 11.91
CA ALA A 106 -52.36 -22.68 10.48
C ALA A 106 -53.49 -21.90 9.75
N ILE A 107 -53.27 -20.60 9.55
CA ILE A 107 -54.29 -19.64 9.06
C ILE A 107 -54.26 -19.54 7.54
N GLY A 108 -53.09 -19.57 6.92
CA GLY A 108 -52.97 -19.49 5.46
C GLY A 108 -53.39 -20.80 4.78
N ASP A 109 -53.80 -20.73 3.52
CA ASP A 109 -54.19 -21.93 2.78
C ASP A 109 -52.96 -22.80 2.50
N TRP A 110 -53.12 -24.12 2.56
CA TRP A 110 -52.05 -25.13 2.50
C TRP A 110 -50.93 -24.92 3.53
N SER A 111 -51.23 -24.32 4.69
CA SER A 111 -50.22 -24.03 5.73
C SER A 111 -50.09 -25.12 6.80
N GLN A 112 -48.95 -25.14 7.51
CA GLN A 112 -48.70 -26.04 8.63
C GLN A 112 -48.17 -25.29 9.86
N ALA A 113 -48.75 -25.55 11.04
CA ALA A 113 -48.32 -24.96 12.30
C ALA A 113 -48.12 -26.04 13.38
N LEU A 114 -46.90 -26.20 13.90
CA LEU A 114 -46.55 -27.25 14.85
C LEU A 114 -45.81 -26.66 16.06
N GLY A 115 -46.31 -26.83 17.30
CA GLY A 115 -45.57 -26.45 18.50
C GLY A 115 -46.37 -25.62 19.52
N TYR A 116 -45.72 -24.68 20.20
CA TYR A 116 -46.34 -23.81 21.21
C TYR A 116 -46.56 -22.43 20.59
N LYS A 117 -47.80 -22.03 20.34
CA LYS A 117 -48.17 -20.75 19.73
C LYS A 117 -47.47 -20.50 18.39
N ALA A 118 -47.23 -21.56 17.61
CA ALA A 118 -46.73 -21.44 16.24
C ALA A 118 -47.83 -20.86 15.33
N VAL A 119 -47.50 -19.92 14.45
CA VAL A 119 -48.48 -19.26 13.58
C VAL A 119 -47.98 -19.24 12.14
N ALA A 120 -48.62 -20.02 11.28
CA ALA A 120 -48.43 -20.02 9.84
C ALA A 120 -49.55 -19.21 9.19
N ARG A 121 -49.29 -17.94 8.87
CA ARG A 121 -50.29 -16.96 8.39
C ARG A 121 -50.40 -16.90 6.87
N GLY A 122 -49.32 -17.13 6.16
CA GLY A 122 -49.33 -17.03 4.70
C GLY A 122 -49.72 -18.34 4.02
N ASP A 123 -50.17 -18.25 2.78
CA ASP A 123 -50.45 -19.46 1.99
C ASP A 123 -49.17 -20.26 1.76
N TYR A 124 -49.24 -21.59 1.79
CA TYR A 124 -48.09 -22.50 1.68
C TYR A 124 -47.04 -22.31 2.78
N SER A 125 -47.36 -21.64 3.89
CA SER A 125 -46.38 -21.36 4.95
C SER A 125 -46.26 -22.47 5.98
N THR A 126 -45.09 -22.62 6.59
CA THR A 126 -44.83 -23.61 7.63
C THR A 126 -44.20 -22.93 8.85
N ALA A 127 -44.81 -23.07 10.03
CA ALA A 127 -44.28 -22.59 11.30
C ALA A 127 -44.12 -23.75 12.30
N ILE A 128 -42.90 -23.97 12.78
CA ILE A 128 -42.56 -25.08 13.68
C ILE A 128 -41.77 -24.57 14.90
N GLY A 129 -42.25 -24.86 16.11
CA GLY A 129 -41.59 -24.53 17.37
C GLY A 129 -42.36 -23.51 18.20
N LYS A 130 -41.69 -22.98 19.23
CA LYS A 130 -42.31 -22.07 20.20
C LYS A 130 -42.41 -20.67 19.60
N ASN A 131 -43.59 -20.06 19.55
CA ASN A 131 -43.84 -18.71 19.00
C ASN A 131 -43.27 -18.50 17.58
N ALA A 132 -43.11 -19.56 16.78
CA ALA A 132 -42.62 -19.45 15.41
C ALA A 132 -43.68 -18.75 14.54
N ILE A 133 -43.26 -17.80 13.70
CA ILE A 133 -44.17 -17.05 12.83
C ILE A 133 -43.70 -17.15 11.38
N ALA A 134 -44.49 -17.80 10.54
CA ALA A 134 -44.37 -17.77 9.09
C ALA A 134 -45.49 -16.86 8.53
N GLY A 135 -45.15 -15.60 8.25
CA GLY A 135 -46.09 -14.49 8.13
C GLY A 135 -46.61 -14.19 6.73
N LYS A 136 -45.99 -14.75 5.68
CA LYS A 136 -46.29 -14.45 4.27
C LYS A 136 -46.28 -15.72 3.41
N THR A 137 -46.72 -15.60 2.16
CA THR A 137 -46.80 -16.72 1.21
C THR A 137 -45.44 -17.43 1.08
N ASN A 138 -45.48 -18.76 1.14
CA ASN A 138 -44.32 -19.65 1.01
C ASN A 138 -43.18 -19.32 2.00
N SER A 139 -43.54 -18.83 3.19
CA SER A 139 -42.58 -18.57 4.27
C SER A 139 -42.41 -19.78 5.19
N PHE A 140 -41.21 -19.97 5.73
CA PHE A 140 -40.87 -21.09 6.60
C PHE A 140 -40.16 -20.61 7.87
N ALA A 141 -40.66 -20.99 9.04
CA ALA A 141 -40.09 -20.60 10.33
C ALA A 141 -39.93 -21.81 11.25
N LEU A 142 -38.70 -22.10 11.74
CA LEU A 142 -38.42 -23.25 12.60
C LEU A 142 -37.51 -22.88 13.79
N GLY A 143 -37.97 -23.03 15.05
CA GLY A 143 -37.19 -22.75 16.26
C GLY A 143 -37.98 -22.12 17.43
N ASP A 144 -37.29 -21.52 18.42
CA ASP A 144 -37.92 -20.67 19.46
C ASP A 144 -37.95 -19.20 19.00
N SER A 145 -39.16 -18.72 18.74
CA SER A 145 -39.51 -17.37 18.33
C SER A 145 -38.90 -16.88 17.00
N PRO A 146 -38.71 -17.75 15.96
CA PRO A 146 -38.29 -17.28 14.64
C PRO A 146 -39.40 -16.52 13.92
N LYS A 147 -39.03 -15.64 12.99
CA LYS A 147 -39.96 -14.83 12.19
C LYS A 147 -39.56 -14.79 10.72
N ALA A 148 -40.30 -15.48 9.88
CA ALA A 148 -40.23 -15.38 8.42
C ALA A 148 -41.37 -14.49 7.93
N THR A 149 -41.12 -13.20 7.71
CA THR A 149 -42.17 -12.20 7.41
C THR A 149 -42.06 -11.59 6.02
N GLY A 150 -41.07 -11.98 5.21
CA GLY A 150 -41.02 -11.68 3.77
C GLY A 150 -41.71 -12.77 2.95
N LYS A 151 -42.11 -12.47 1.71
CA LYS A 151 -42.58 -13.52 0.78
C LYS A 151 -41.40 -14.43 0.43
N ASP A 152 -41.63 -15.74 0.32
CA ASP A 152 -40.57 -16.72 0.00
C ASP A 152 -39.38 -16.63 0.99
N SER A 153 -39.65 -16.38 2.28
CA SER A 153 -38.61 -16.18 3.30
C SER A 153 -38.46 -17.38 4.26
N TYR A 154 -37.24 -17.62 4.72
CA TYR A 154 -36.89 -18.82 5.51
C TYR A 154 -36.10 -18.41 6.77
N ALA A 155 -36.69 -18.61 7.95
CA ALA A 155 -36.07 -18.33 9.24
C ALA A 155 -35.88 -19.63 10.04
N PHE A 156 -34.63 -19.98 10.35
CA PHE A 156 -34.26 -21.18 11.08
C PHE A 156 -33.43 -20.83 12.32
N GLY A 157 -33.86 -21.28 13.49
CA GLY A 157 -33.17 -21.13 14.77
C GLY A 157 -33.77 -20.07 15.70
N ALA A 158 -33.26 -20.03 16.94
CA ALA A 158 -33.87 -19.24 18.01
C ALA A 158 -33.75 -17.73 17.76
N GLY A 159 -34.90 -17.07 17.59
CA GLY A 159 -35.00 -15.64 17.32
C GLY A 159 -34.58 -15.21 15.90
N ALA A 160 -34.33 -16.14 14.97
CA ALA A 160 -33.95 -15.80 13.59
C ALA A 160 -35.05 -14.97 12.90
N ILE A 161 -34.66 -13.97 12.10
CA ILE A 161 -35.58 -13.07 11.39
C ILE A 161 -35.25 -13.04 9.90
N ALA A 162 -36.17 -13.50 9.06
CA ALA A 162 -36.11 -13.37 7.60
C ALA A 162 -37.26 -12.45 7.15
N SER A 163 -36.98 -11.16 6.96
CA SER A 163 -38.01 -10.14 6.66
C SER A 163 -37.96 -9.62 5.23
N GLY A 164 -36.85 -9.79 4.51
CA GLY A 164 -36.77 -9.49 3.08
C GLY A 164 -37.48 -10.55 2.23
N ASN A 165 -37.91 -10.19 1.03
CA ASN A 165 -38.47 -11.17 0.09
C ASN A 165 -37.37 -12.11 -0.42
N GLY A 166 -37.62 -13.41 -0.50
CA GLY A 166 -36.61 -14.39 -0.90
C GLY A 166 -35.43 -14.51 0.06
N SER A 167 -35.58 -14.06 1.31
CA SER A 167 -34.48 -13.99 2.29
C SER A 167 -34.33 -15.25 3.13
N TYR A 168 -33.11 -15.51 3.59
CA TYR A 168 -32.77 -16.68 4.39
C TYR A 168 -31.98 -16.27 5.63
N ALA A 169 -32.50 -16.58 6.82
CA ALA A 169 -31.84 -16.36 8.09
C ALA A 169 -31.70 -17.69 8.83
N LEU A 170 -30.50 -18.26 8.84
CA LEU A 170 -30.18 -19.52 9.51
C LEU A 170 -29.24 -19.24 10.68
N GLY A 171 -29.76 -19.28 11.90
CA GLY A 171 -28.96 -18.91 13.06
C GLY A 171 -29.73 -18.63 14.33
N SER A 172 -29.04 -18.05 15.30
CA SER A 172 -29.66 -17.64 16.56
C SER A 172 -29.18 -16.27 17.01
N PHE A 173 -29.48 -15.91 18.25
CA PHE A 173 -28.87 -14.79 18.94
C PHE A 173 -27.34 -14.85 18.88
N GLY A 174 -26.72 -13.67 18.82
CA GLY A 174 -25.28 -13.51 18.92
C GLY A 174 -24.78 -13.87 20.31
N ARG A 175 -23.46 -13.99 20.44
CA ARG A 175 -22.79 -14.21 21.72
C ARG A 175 -21.70 -13.17 21.96
N ASP A 176 -21.54 -12.75 23.21
CA ASP A 176 -20.41 -11.93 23.63
C ASP A 176 -19.13 -12.78 23.81
N ARG A 177 -18.05 -12.17 24.30
CA ARG A 177 -16.76 -12.84 24.52
C ARG A 177 -16.81 -13.95 25.58
N ASP A 178 -17.79 -13.87 26.49
CA ASP A 178 -17.99 -14.84 27.56
C ASP A 178 -19.00 -15.94 27.17
N GLY A 179 -19.58 -15.85 25.97
CA GLY A 179 -20.56 -16.79 25.43
C GLY A 179 -22.02 -16.48 25.80
N ASN A 180 -22.29 -15.37 26.48
CA ASN A 180 -23.65 -14.96 26.84
C ASN A 180 -24.40 -14.45 25.61
N LEU A 181 -25.72 -14.67 25.58
CA LEU A 181 -26.57 -14.19 24.49
C LEU A 181 -26.58 -12.66 24.43
N THR A 182 -26.41 -12.11 23.22
CA THR A 182 -26.58 -10.68 22.96
C THR A 182 -28.01 -10.37 22.51
N SER A 183 -28.36 -9.09 22.44
CA SER A 183 -29.64 -8.64 21.88
C SER A 183 -29.72 -8.78 20.35
N ILE A 184 -28.59 -9.08 19.69
CA ILE A 184 -28.49 -9.15 18.24
C ILE A 184 -28.94 -10.55 17.77
N ARG A 185 -29.83 -10.58 16.79
CA ARG A 185 -30.38 -11.81 16.19
C ARG A 185 -29.85 -12.00 14.79
N THR A 186 -29.69 -13.24 14.38
CA THR A 186 -29.47 -13.57 12.96
C THR A 186 -30.64 -13.05 12.12
N THR A 187 -30.37 -12.05 11.27
CA THR A 187 -31.39 -11.25 10.59
C THR A 187 -31.05 -11.06 9.11
N ALA A 188 -31.92 -11.54 8.23
CA ALA A 188 -31.88 -11.30 6.79
C ALA A 188 -33.04 -10.37 6.42
N SER A 189 -32.76 -9.06 6.33
CA SER A 189 -33.79 -8.03 6.07
C SER A 189 -33.73 -7.43 4.67
N GLY A 190 -32.63 -7.60 3.96
CA GLY A 190 -32.55 -7.24 2.53
C GLY A 190 -33.29 -8.25 1.67
N ASP A 191 -33.90 -7.81 0.58
CA ASP A 191 -34.46 -8.71 -0.42
C ASP A 191 -33.35 -9.61 -0.99
N TYR A 192 -33.63 -10.90 -1.18
CA TYR A 192 -32.69 -11.94 -1.62
C TYR A 192 -31.44 -12.08 -0.73
N SER A 193 -31.47 -11.53 0.49
CA SER A 193 -30.33 -11.62 1.41
C SER A 193 -30.26 -12.97 2.09
N PHE A 194 -29.04 -13.38 2.43
CA PHE A 194 -28.75 -14.68 2.99
C PHE A 194 -27.80 -14.55 4.18
N VAL A 195 -28.14 -15.15 5.32
CA VAL A 195 -27.34 -15.14 6.54
C VAL A 195 -27.28 -16.53 7.12
N ILE A 196 -26.07 -17.02 7.39
CA ILE A 196 -25.81 -18.15 8.28
C ILE A 196 -24.94 -17.67 9.43
N GLY A 197 -25.38 -17.80 10.67
CA GLY A 197 -24.55 -17.30 11.76
C GLY A 197 -25.17 -17.11 13.13
N LEU A 198 -24.38 -16.53 14.03
CA LEU A 198 -24.81 -16.15 15.38
C LEU A 198 -24.85 -14.63 15.48
N GLY A 199 -26.05 -14.04 15.56
CA GLY A 199 -26.21 -12.60 15.69
C GLY A 199 -25.68 -11.81 14.51
N SER A 200 -25.72 -12.39 13.31
CA SER A 200 -25.24 -11.75 12.08
C SER A 200 -26.38 -11.10 11.30
N VAL A 201 -26.12 -10.04 10.55
CA VAL A 201 -27.16 -9.24 9.88
C VAL A 201 -26.82 -9.02 8.41
N SER A 202 -27.70 -9.40 7.49
CA SER A 202 -27.68 -8.95 6.10
C SER A 202 -28.86 -8.03 5.83
N SER A 203 -28.60 -6.74 5.62
CA SER A 203 -29.63 -5.74 5.33
C SER A 203 -29.59 -5.19 3.91
N GLY A 204 -28.49 -5.41 3.18
CA GLY A 204 -28.38 -5.03 1.77
C GLY A 204 -29.15 -5.98 0.83
N LEU A 205 -29.60 -5.47 -0.31
CA LEU A 205 -30.17 -6.29 -1.40
C LEU A 205 -29.15 -7.35 -1.83
N GLY A 206 -29.53 -8.63 -1.83
CA GLY A 206 -28.66 -9.73 -2.25
C GLY A 206 -27.40 -9.92 -1.39
N ALA A 207 -27.35 -9.34 -0.18
CA ALA A 207 -26.19 -9.45 0.69
C ALA A 207 -26.05 -10.85 1.30
N PHE A 208 -24.83 -11.36 1.36
CA PHE A 208 -24.49 -12.68 1.91
C PHE A 208 -23.63 -12.53 3.16
N THR A 209 -24.01 -13.21 4.24
CA THR A 209 -23.24 -13.23 5.50
C THR A 209 -23.05 -14.65 6.01
N PHE A 210 -21.83 -15.03 6.38
CA PHE A 210 -21.51 -16.30 7.02
C PHE A 210 -20.54 -16.12 8.19
N GLY A 211 -20.99 -16.29 9.44
CA GLY A 211 -20.13 -16.09 10.60
C GLY A 211 -20.84 -15.63 11.86
N ALA A 212 -20.14 -14.97 12.77
CA ALA A 212 -20.68 -14.52 14.05
C ALA A 212 -20.53 -13.00 14.24
N GLY A 213 -21.64 -12.32 14.54
CA GLY A 213 -21.68 -10.87 14.72
C GLY A 213 -21.27 -10.07 13.48
N ASP A 214 -21.35 -10.68 12.30
CA ASP A 214 -21.03 -10.04 11.02
C ASP A 214 -22.20 -9.17 10.55
N THR A 215 -21.93 -8.07 9.83
CA THR A 215 -22.95 -7.18 9.28
C THR A 215 -22.70 -6.83 7.81
N ALA A 216 -23.60 -7.21 6.91
CA ALA A 216 -23.58 -6.90 5.50
C ALA A 216 -24.70 -5.89 5.13
N SER A 217 -24.36 -4.59 5.09
CA SER A 217 -25.34 -3.54 4.76
C SER A 217 -25.29 -3.06 3.31
N GLY A 218 -24.17 -3.28 2.61
CA GLY A 218 -24.03 -2.94 1.20
C GLY A 218 -24.79 -3.90 0.29
N TRP A 219 -25.25 -3.42 -0.87
CA TRP A 219 -25.93 -4.27 -1.85
C TRP A 219 -24.93 -5.24 -2.48
N PHE A 220 -25.36 -6.49 -2.67
CA PHE A 220 -24.55 -7.60 -3.20
C PHE A 220 -23.23 -7.80 -2.46
N SER A 221 -23.17 -7.38 -1.19
CA SER A 221 -21.97 -7.50 -0.37
C SER A 221 -21.81 -8.90 0.19
N THR A 222 -20.57 -9.27 0.48
CA THR A 222 -20.22 -10.56 1.09
C THR A 222 -19.44 -10.33 2.38
N VAL A 223 -19.93 -10.88 3.49
CA VAL A 223 -19.28 -10.77 4.80
C VAL A 223 -19.08 -12.14 5.41
N THR A 224 -17.85 -12.46 5.82
CA THR A 224 -17.56 -13.79 6.36
C THR A 224 -16.53 -13.78 7.49
N GLY A 225 -16.84 -14.40 8.63
CA GLY A 225 -15.90 -14.60 9.75
C GLY A 225 -16.48 -14.21 11.11
N LEU A 226 -15.79 -13.30 11.82
CA LEU A 226 -16.18 -12.83 13.15
C LEU A 226 -16.07 -11.31 13.24
N TRP A 227 -17.20 -10.65 13.56
CA TRP A 227 -17.30 -9.19 13.77
C TRP A 227 -16.88 -8.32 12.59
N ASN A 228 -17.08 -8.81 11.37
CA ASN A 228 -16.80 -8.05 10.15
C ASN A 228 -17.98 -7.18 9.74
N LYS A 229 -17.70 -6.12 8.99
CA LYS A 229 -18.73 -5.17 8.54
C LYS A 229 -18.51 -4.67 7.12
N VAL A 230 -19.53 -4.82 6.28
CA VAL A 230 -19.70 -4.00 5.07
C VAL A 230 -20.70 -2.89 5.36
N GLU A 231 -20.28 -1.64 5.19
CA GLU A 231 -21.11 -0.45 5.39
C GLU A 231 -22.19 -0.29 4.29
N PRO A 232 -23.25 0.52 4.52
CA PRO A 232 -24.34 0.69 3.55
C PRO A 232 -23.92 1.16 2.14
N LEU A 233 -22.84 1.94 2.03
CA LEU A 233 -22.27 2.37 0.74
C LEU A 233 -21.46 1.27 0.03
N GLY A 234 -21.26 0.12 0.65
CA GLY A 234 -20.44 -0.98 0.16
C GLY A 234 -21.10 -1.83 -0.93
N LEU A 235 -21.48 -1.23 -2.07
CA LEU A 235 -21.96 -1.99 -3.22
C LEU A 235 -20.89 -2.99 -3.68
N CYS A 236 -21.24 -4.27 -3.78
CA CYS A 236 -20.35 -5.37 -4.16
C CYS A 236 -19.05 -5.41 -3.32
N ALA A 237 -19.10 -4.91 -2.09
CA ALA A 237 -17.95 -4.88 -1.19
C ALA A 237 -17.82 -6.20 -0.42
N MET A 238 -16.61 -6.49 0.04
CA MET A 238 -16.28 -7.72 0.75
C MET A 238 -15.55 -7.44 2.05
N ALA A 239 -15.94 -8.11 3.14
CA ALA A 239 -15.22 -8.10 4.40
C ALA A 239 -15.05 -9.54 4.92
N ASN A 240 -13.82 -9.99 5.12
CA ASN A 240 -13.52 -11.37 5.53
C ASN A 240 -12.42 -11.43 6.61
N GLY A 241 -12.66 -12.22 7.65
CA GLY A 241 -11.69 -12.47 8.71
C GLY A 241 -12.21 -12.08 10.09
N PHE A 242 -11.44 -11.29 10.83
CA PHE A 242 -11.77 -10.86 12.20
C PHE A 242 -11.77 -9.33 12.31
N GLY A 243 -12.91 -8.74 12.64
CA GLY A 243 -13.01 -7.29 12.85
C GLY A 243 -12.72 -6.44 11.60
N THR A 244 -12.80 -7.02 10.40
CA THR A 244 -12.52 -6.30 9.14
C THR A 244 -13.70 -5.45 8.69
N LYS A 245 -13.40 -4.39 7.94
CA LYS A 245 -14.41 -3.43 7.47
C LYS A 245 -14.22 -3.06 6.02
N ALA A 246 -15.30 -3.05 5.24
CA ALA A 246 -15.34 -2.46 3.91
C ALA A 246 -16.38 -1.34 3.85
N GLY A 247 -15.93 -0.13 3.51
CA GLY A 247 -16.68 1.10 3.71
C GLY A 247 -17.33 1.71 2.47
N ASN A 248 -16.98 1.22 1.28
CA ASN A 248 -17.25 1.93 0.02
C ASN A 248 -17.48 0.95 -1.14
N PHE A 249 -17.91 1.46 -2.29
CA PHE A 249 -18.20 0.67 -3.49
C PHE A 249 -16.96 -0.14 -3.90
N PHE A 250 -17.15 -1.44 -4.12
CA PHE A 250 -16.12 -2.41 -4.52
C PHE A 250 -14.92 -2.49 -3.58
N ALA A 251 -15.04 -1.99 -2.35
CA ALA A 251 -13.98 -2.10 -1.35
C ALA A 251 -13.88 -3.54 -0.84
N SER A 252 -12.66 -4.02 -0.63
CA SER A 252 -12.40 -5.39 -0.19
C SER A 252 -11.43 -5.40 0.98
N ALA A 253 -11.87 -5.91 2.13
CA ALA A 253 -11.08 -6.03 3.35
C ALA A 253 -10.94 -7.49 3.78
N PHE A 254 -9.71 -7.92 4.03
CA PHE A 254 -9.37 -9.28 4.44
C PHE A 254 -8.43 -9.25 5.66
N GLY A 255 -8.45 -10.28 6.50
CA GLY A 255 -7.49 -10.46 7.59
C GLY A 255 -8.04 -10.06 8.97
N ASP A 256 -7.26 -9.30 9.73
CA ASP A 256 -7.54 -8.98 11.14
C ASP A 256 -7.51 -7.46 11.35
N HIS A 257 -8.63 -6.88 11.80
CA HIS A 257 -8.81 -5.43 12.01
C HIS A 257 -8.44 -4.54 10.81
N THR A 258 -8.67 -5.01 9.58
CA THR A 258 -8.38 -4.25 8.36
C THR A 258 -9.55 -3.37 7.92
N TYR A 259 -9.27 -2.24 7.28
CA TYR A 259 -10.31 -1.31 6.78
C TYR A 259 -10.04 -0.82 5.35
N ALA A 260 -10.85 -1.29 4.40
CA ALA A 260 -10.91 -0.76 3.04
C ALA A 260 -12.02 0.30 2.94
N SER A 261 -11.66 1.58 3.04
CA SER A 261 -12.63 2.71 3.08
C SER A 261 -12.68 3.53 1.79
N GLY A 262 -11.69 3.40 0.91
CA GLY A 262 -11.69 4.04 -0.40
C GLY A 262 -12.58 3.33 -1.41
N HIS A 263 -13.10 4.05 -2.40
CA HIS A 263 -13.75 3.43 -3.56
C HIS A 263 -12.75 2.49 -4.26
N THR A 264 -13.16 1.26 -4.59
CA THR A 264 -12.30 0.24 -5.23
C THR A 264 -10.98 0.00 -4.48
N SER A 265 -10.97 0.14 -3.15
CA SER A 265 -9.79 -0.09 -2.32
C SER A 265 -9.66 -1.54 -1.87
N PHE A 266 -8.43 -1.97 -1.60
CA PHE A 266 -8.12 -3.33 -1.15
C PHE A 266 -7.24 -3.30 0.11
N ALA A 267 -7.71 -3.86 1.22
CA ALA A 267 -6.94 -3.97 2.46
C ALA A 267 -6.80 -5.43 2.89
N THR A 268 -5.57 -5.87 3.15
CA THR A 268 -5.30 -7.19 3.72
C THR A 268 -4.18 -7.15 4.75
N GLY A 269 -4.16 -8.11 5.68
CA GLY A 269 -3.14 -8.25 6.72
C GLY A 269 -3.67 -8.03 8.15
N PHE A 270 -2.88 -7.41 9.01
CA PHE A 270 -3.22 -7.10 10.41
C PHE A 270 -3.23 -5.58 10.63
N THR A 271 -4.37 -5.04 11.08
CA THR A 271 -4.54 -3.61 11.40
C THR A 271 -4.15 -2.67 10.24
N THR A 272 -4.51 -3.01 8.99
CA THR A 272 -4.18 -2.23 7.79
C THR A 272 -5.36 -1.39 7.30
N THR A 273 -5.11 -0.21 6.71
CA THR A 273 -6.16 0.70 6.21
C THR A 273 -5.88 1.17 4.78
N ALA A 274 -6.79 0.91 3.85
CA ALA A 274 -6.76 1.45 2.49
C ALA A 274 -7.87 2.51 2.33
N SER A 275 -7.53 3.79 2.49
CA SER A 275 -8.51 4.89 2.48
C SER A 275 -8.51 5.72 1.20
N GLY A 276 -7.43 5.70 0.42
CA GLY A 276 -7.40 6.33 -0.89
C GLY A 276 -8.30 5.61 -1.90
N GLN A 277 -8.89 6.32 -2.84
CA GLN A 277 -9.56 5.68 -3.98
C GLN A 277 -8.53 4.88 -4.78
N LEU A 278 -8.88 3.66 -5.21
CA LEU A 278 -7.99 2.71 -5.89
C LEU A 278 -6.73 2.33 -5.07
N SER A 279 -6.72 2.59 -3.76
CA SER A 279 -5.56 2.29 -2.92
C SER A 279 -5.51 0.82 -2.50
N SER A 280 -4.32 0.33 -2.16
CA SER A 280 -4.17 -1.01 -1.62
C SER A 280 -3.20 -1.10 -0.44
N THR A 281 -3.47 -1.99 0.51
CA THR A 281 -2.60 -2.26 1.67
C THR A 281 -2.39 -3.75 1.90
N PHE A 282 -1.17 -4.08 2.32
CA PHE A 282 -0.71 -5.42 2.66
C PHE A 282 0.22 -5.34 3.88
N GLY A 283 0.25 -6.39 4.72
CA GLY A 283 1.20 -6.52 5.82
C GLY A 283 0.61 -6.18 7.20
N ASP A 284 1.36 -5.50 8.05
CA ASP A 284 0.99 -5.20 9.44
C ASP A 284 1.10 -3.69 9.70
N GLN A 285 -0.01 -3.10 10.16
CA GLN A 285 -0.13 -1.67 10.46
C GLN A 285 0.23 -0.74 9.29
N THR A 286 -0.13 -1.13 8.07
CA THR A 286 0.10 -0.34 6.86
C THR A 286 -1.09 0.55 6.51
N ASN A 287 -0.83 1.72 5.90
CA ASN A 287 -1.86 2.68 5.56
C ASN A 287 -1.64 3.25 4.13
N ALA A 288 -2.64 3.16 3.26
CA ALA A 288 -2.61 3.72 1.91
C ALA A 288 -3.70 4.79 1.79
N THR A 289 -3.31 6.06 1.93
CA THR A 289 -4.24 7.19 1.95
C THR A 289 -4.29 7.95 0.63
N GLY A 290 -3.27 7.81 -0.21
CA GLY A 290 -3.19 8.48 -1.51
C GLY A 290 -4.08 7.82 -2.57
N TYR A 291 -4.58 8.62 -3.52
CA TYR A 291 -5.24 8.12 -4.73
C TYR A 291 -4.31 7.15 -5.48
N ALA A 292 -4.79 5.94 -5.80
CA ALA A 292 -4.05 4.87 -6.45
C ALA A 292 -2.70 4.52 -5.77
N SER A 293 -2.60 4.71 -4.45
CA SER A 293 -1.39 4.40 -3.67
C SER A 293 -1.39 2.96 -3.17
N THR A 294 -0.21 2.42 -2.88
CA THR A 294 -0.06 1.06 -2.35
C THR A 294 0.96 1.03 -1.22
N ALA A 295 0.58 0.51 -0.05
CA ALA A 295 1.47 0.34 1.11
C ALA A 295 1.66 -1.14 1.46
N PHE A 296 2.91 -1.57 1.59
CA PHE A 296 3.30 -2.95 1.90
C PHE A 296 4.34 -2.98 3.02
N GLY A 297 4.25 -3.94 3.94
CA GLY A 297 5.30 -4.19 4.96
C GLY A 297 4.83 -3.95 6.39
N TYR A 298 5.67 -3.32 7.22
CA TYR A 298 5.43 -3.11 8.66
C TYR A 298 5.44 -1.63 9.01
N HIS A 299 4.30 -1.06 9.43
CA HIS A 299 4.13 0.38 9.74
C HIS A 299 4.47 1.35 8.60
N THR A 300 4.22 0.95 7.36
CA THR A 300 4.42 1.82 6.20
C THR A 300 3.18 2.65 5.88
N THR A 301 3.37 3.88 5.38
CA THR A 301 2.27 4.74 4.93
C THR A 301 2.53 5.28 3.54
N ALA A 302 1.66 4.95 2.59
CA ALA A 302 1.66 5.50 1.24
C ALA A 302 0.69 6.69 1.18
N GLN A 303 1.21 7.89 1.49
CA GLN A 303 0.39 9.10 1.53
C GLN A 303 0.18 9.72 0.16
N ALA A 304 1.22 9.85 -0.66
CA ALA A 304 1.12 10.58 -1.93
C ALA A 304 0.29 9.83 -3.00
N ALA A 305 -0.36 10.57 -3.89
CA ALA A 305 -1.05 10.01 -5.04
C ALA A 305 -0.09 9.19 -5.93
N GLY A 306 -0.45 7.95 -6.25
CA GLY A 306 0.33 7.01 -7.05
C GLY A 306 1.56 6.39 -6.35
N LEU A 307 1.74 6.61 -5.06
CA LEU A 307 2.91 6.14 -4.33
C LEU A 307 2.85 4.64 -4.02
N PHE A 308 3.91 3.91 -4.36
CA PHE A 308 4.18 2.57 -3.83
C PHE A 308 5.22 2.63 -2.69
N VAL A 309 4.91 2.01 -1.54
CA VAL A 309 5.83 1.90 -0.39
C VAL A 309 6.01 0.45 0.02
N THR A 310 7.26 0.08 0.34
CA THR A 310 7.59 -1.20 1.00
C THR A 310 8.58 -1.01 2.16
N GLY A 311 8.80 -2.06 2.95
CA GLY A 311 9.77 -2.08 4.05
C GLY A 311 9.15 -1.77 5.40
N THR A 312 9.80 -0.91 6.19
CA THR A 312 9.33 -0.54 7.53
C THR A 312 9.49 0.94 7.84
N TYR A 313 8.51 1.52 8.55
CA TYR A 313 8.53 2.90 9.05
C TYR A 313 9.11 3.93 8.06
N ASN A 314 8.57 4.01 6.84
CA ASN A 314 8.98 5.04 5.89
C ASN A 314 8.62 6.44 6.38
N ILE A 315 9.33 7.45 5.88
CA ILE A 315 8.94 8.85 6.01
C ILE A 315 7.66 9.06 5.21
N ILE A 316 6.69 9.73 5.85
CA ILE A 316 5.37 10.00 5.30
C ILE A 316 5.41 11.39 4.66
N SER A 317 5.12 11.49 3.37
CA SER A 317 5.12 12.75 2.63
C SER A 317 4.27 12.70 1.37
N GLY A 318 4.00 13.90 0.83
CA GLY A 318 3.34 14.15 -0.45
C GLY A 318 1.82 14.39 -0.37
N ASP A 319 1.26 14.89 -1.47
CA ASP A 319 -0.15 15.21 -1.60
C ASP A 319 -0.96 13.94 -1.89
N PRO A 320 -2.01 13.63 -1.10
CA PRO A 320 -2.78 12.40 -1.26
C PRO A 320 -3.72 12.39 -2.46
N VAL A 321 -4.00 13.54 -3.07
CA VAL A 321 -4.97 13.68 -4.16
C VAL A 321 -4.28 14.06 -5.47
N ASN A 322 -3.37 15.03 -5.42
CA ASN A 322 -2.81 15.66 -6.61
C ASN A 322 -1.48 15.05 -7.05
N TRP A 323 -1.22 15.08 -8.36
CA TRP A 323 0.08 14.73 -8.91
C TRP A 323 1.05 15.92 -8.77
N VAL A 324 1.90 15.90 -7.74
CA VAL A 324 2.93 16.93 -7.52
C VAL A 324 4.32 16.39 -7.87
N ASN A 325 5.03 17.00 -8.82
CA ASN A 325 6.31 16.48 -9.32
C ASN A 325 7.41 16.29 -8.25
N GLY A 326 7.35 17.02 -7.14
CA GLY A 326 8.28 16.86 -6.01
C GLY A 326 7.95 15.70 -5.06
N ASP A 327 6.80 15.05 -5.21
CA ASP A 327 6.37 13.99 -4.31
C ASP A 327 7.01 12.64 -4.67
N PRO A 328 7.12 11.72 -3.70
CA PRO A 328 7.55 10.36 -3.96
C PRO A 328 6.54 9.58 -4.82
N MET A 329 7.05 8.73 -5.71
CA MET A 329 6.30 7.66 -6.40
C MET A 329 6.71 6.25 -5.94
N PHE A 330 7.93 6.10 -5.40
CA PHE A 330 8.39 4.84 -4.82
C PHE A 330 9.29 5.08 -3.60
N ILE A 331 9.03 4.35 -2.51
CA ILE A 331 9.85 4.39 -1.28
C ILE A 331 10.12 2.98 -0.76
N ILE A 332 11.36 2.75 -0.31
CA ILE A 332 11.71 1.64 0.59
C ILE A 332 12.02 2.23 1.96
N GLY A 333 11.14 1.97 2.94
CA GLY A 333 11.33 2.37 4.33
C GLY A 333 12.28 1.43 5.07
N ASN A 334 13.14 2.00 5.92
CA ASN A 334 14.02 1.26 6.82
C ASN A 334 14.05 1.87 8.24
N GLY A 335 12.99 2.60 8.60
CA GLY A 335 12.88 3.20 9.93
C GLY A 335 12.73 2.13 11.01
N LEU A 336 13.02 2.50 12.25
CA LEU A 336 13.01 1.56 13.38
C LEU A 336 11.76 1.66 14.26
N SER A 337 11.06 2.80 14.20
CA SER A 337 9.87 3.06 15.00
C SER A 337 9.04 4.21 14.43
N ALA A 338 7.86 4.43 15.01
CA ALA A 338 6.97 5.54 14.64
C ALA A 338 7.62 6.93 14.81
N THR A 339 8.59 7.06 15.73
CA THR A 339 9.35 8.30 15.98
C THR A 339 10.69 8.35 15.26
N ALA A 340 11.14 7.25 14.65
CA ALA A 340 12.42 7.13 13.94
C ALA A 340 12.18 6.57 12.53
N ARG A 341 11.39 7.31 11.74
CA ARG A 341 11.09 6.97 10.35
C ARG A 341 12.25 7.32 9.43
N SER A 342 12.56 6.45 8.47
CA SER A 342 13.61 6.69 7.48
C SER A 342 13.33 5.98 6.16
N ASN A 343 13.89 6.54 5.08
CA ASN A 343 13.84 5.95 3.75
C ASN A 343 15.25 5.49 3.36
N ALA A 344 15.39 4.20 3.02
CA ALA A 344 16.62 3.69 2.40
C ALA A 344 16.71 4.12 0.93
N PHE A 345 15.56 4.18 0.24
CA PHE A 345 15.46 4.51 -1.18
C PHE A 345 14.23 5.37 -1.43
N THR A 346 14.34 6.37 -2.29
CA THR A 346 13.22 7.24 -2.68
C THR A 346 13.33 7.61 -4.16
N VAL A 347 12.22 7.50 -4.89
CA VAL A 347 12.08 8.00 -6.26
C VAL A 347 10.97 9.04 -6.27
N LEU A 348 11.28 10.26 -6.71
CA LEU A 348 10.32 11.35 -6.85
C LEU A 348 9.64 11.31 -8.22
N LYS A 349 8.46 11.92 -8.33
CA LYS A 349 7.67 12.00 -9.57
C LYS A 349 8.40 12.72 -10.71
N ASN A 350 9.33 13.62 -10.41
CA ASN A 350 10.21 14.29 -11.37
C ASN A 350 11.41 13.42 -11.84
N GLY A 351 11.52 12.18 -11.36
CA GLY A 351 12.57 11.23 -11.71
C GLY A 351 13.88 11.38 -10.94
N ASN A 352 13.93 12.19 -9.87
CA ASN A 352 15.09 12.23 -8.98
C ASN A 352 15.09 11.00 -8.05
N ILE A 353 16.27 10.40 -7.88
CA ILE A 353 16.47 9.20 -7.06
C ILE A 353 17.38 9.53 -5.88
N GLY A 354 16.92 9.21 -4.67
CA GLY A 354 17.66 9.36 -3.42
C GLY A 354 17.98 8.01 -2.79
N ILE A 355 19.25 7.77 -2.46
CA ILE A 355 19.69 6.64 -1.63
C ILE A 355 20.08 7.19 -0.25
N GLY A 356 19.30 6.86 0.77
CA GLY A 356 19.41 7.47 2.10
C GLY A 356 19.04 8.96 2.15
N ILE A 357 18.38 9.47 1.10
CA ILE A 357 17.95 10.87 0.96
C ILE A 357 16.46 10.92 0.60
N PRO A 358 15.59 11.46 1.47
CA PRO A 358 14.14 11.49 1.20
C PRO A 358 13.72 12.51 0.14
N ASN A 359 14.48 13.60 -0.03
CA ASN A 359 14.17 14.69 -0.96
C ASN A 359 15.39 14.97 -1.86
N PRO A 360 15.72 14.08 -2.81
CA PRO A 360 16.90 14.22 -3.65
C PRO A 360 16.85 15.48 -4.53
N GLY A 361 17.89 16.30 -4.45
CA GLY A 361 18.03 17.52 -5.25
C GLY A 361 18.48 17.26 -6.70
N TYR A 362 19.10 16.11 -6.93
CA TYR A 362 19.68 15.70 -8.21
C TYR A 362 19.06 14.41 -8.74
N LYS A 363 19.37 14.06 -10.00
CA LYS A 363 18.87 12.83 -10.62
C LYS A 363 19.28 11.56 -9.87
N LEU A 364 20.49 11.56 -9.33
CA LEU A 364 20.96 10.57 -8.37
C LEU A 364 21.64 11.32 -7.23
N ASP A 365 21.10 11.19 -6.03
CA ASP A 365 21.59 11.80 -4.81
C ASP A 365 21.82 10.70 -3.77
N VAL A 366 23.04 10.57 -3.25
CA VAL A 366 23.41 9.47 -2.34
C VAL A 366 24.02 10.02 -1.07
N ASN A 367 23.42 9.69 0.07
CA ASN A 367 23.98 10.01 1.38
C ASN A 367 24.95 8.91 1.80
N GLY A 368 26.25 9.20 1.70
CA GLY A 368 27.33 8.28 2.06
C GLY A 368 28.28 7.98 0.90
N LEU A 369 29.22 7.07 1.13
CA LEU A 369 30.19 6.67 0.12
C LEU A 369 29.56 5.73 -0.90
N VAL A 370 29.79 6.01 -2.19
CA VAL A 370 29.41 5.13 -3.29
C VAL A 370 30.64 4.37 -3.75
N ASN A 371 30.58 3.04 -3.68
CA ASN A 371 31.63 2.19 -4.23
C ASN A 371 31.34 1.94 -5.72
N LEU A 372 32.04 2.68 -6.58
CA LEU A 372 32.01 2.46 -8.02
C LEU A 372 33.00 1.37 -8.39
N ASN A 373 32.60 0.49 -9.33
CA ASN A 373 33.51 -0.42 -10.02
C ASN A 373 33.98 -1.68 -9.27
N ARG A 374 33.16 -2.24 -8.36
CA ARG A 374 33.47 -3.51 -7.69
C ARG A 374 33.56 -4.67 -8.69
N GLY A 375 34.72 -5.34 -8.74
CA GLY A 375 34.91 -6.60 -9.45
C GLY A 375 35.50 -6.50 -10.86
N ILE A 376 35.87 -5.30 -11.32
CA ILE A 376 36.70 -5.18 -12.52
C ILE A 376 38.18 -5.06 -12.13
N THR A 377 39.04 -5.72 -12.89
CA THR A 377 40.50 -5.64 -12.73
C THR A 377 41.08 -4.39 -13.40
N SER A 378 40.42 -3.85 -14.44
CA SER A 378 40.79 -2.62 -15.17
C SER A 378 39.62 -2.20 -16.08
N GLY A 379 39.34 -0.90 -16.24
CA GLY A 379 38.27 -0.38 -17.09
C GLY A 379 37.54 0.85 -16.54
N VAL A 380 36.36 1.14 -17.10
CA VAL A 380 35.61 2.38 -16.81
C VAL A 380 34.85 2.29 -15.50
N ALA A 381 35.15 3.20 -14.56
CA ALA A 381 34.44 3.31 -13.29
C ALA A 381 33.17 4.18 -13.38
N LEU A 382 33.18 5.22 -14.23
CA LEU A 382 32.03 6.09 -14.49
C LEU A 382 32.04 6.61 -15.94
N ARG A 383 30.90 6.53 -16.62
CA ARG A 383 30.66 7.20 -17.91
C ARG A 383 29.68 8.36 -17.74
N VAL A 384 29.92 9.46 -18.46
CA VAL A 384 29.02 10.61 -18.55
C VAL A 384 28.79 10.90 -20.04
N ASN A 385 27.54 10.84 -20.49
CA ASN A 385 27.15 11.04 -21.90
C ASN A 385 27.95 10.20 -22.91
N GLY A 386 28.17 8.92 -22.60
CA GLY A 386 28.95 8.00 -23.45
C GLY A 386 30.46 8.18 -23.39
N SER A 387 30.96 9.22 -22.71
CA SER A 387 32.39 9.48 -22.50
C SER A 387 32.84 8.92 -21.16
N GLU A 388 34.09 8.49 -21.08
CA GLU A 388 34.69 7.96 -19.84
C GLU A 388 35.10 9.11 -18.94
N ALA A 389 34.47 9.22 -17.77
CA ALA A 389 34.70 10.30 -16.82
C ALA A 389 35.72 9.88 -15.74
N LEU A 390 35.64 8.64 -15.27
CA LEU A 390 36.58 8.06 -14.31
C LEU A 390 36.97 6.67 -14.79
N TRP A 391 38.25 6.44 -15.00
CA TRP A 391 38.83 5.17 -15.42
C TRP A 391 39.73 4.61 -14.32
N TYR A 392 39.78 3.28 -14.19
CA TYR A 392 40.59 2.57 -13.21
C TYR A 392 41.49 1.58 -13.91
N ASP A 393 42.80 1.69 -13.70
CA ASP A 393 43.79 0.89 -14.44
C ASP A 393 44.12 -0.46 -13.80
N GLY A 394 43.59 -0.71 -12.59
CA GLY A 394 43.93 -1.84 -11.72
C GLY A 394 44.78 -1.45 -10.50
N SER A 395 45.22 -0.20 -10.44
CA SER A 395 46.04 0.36 -9.35
C SER A 395 45.61 1.77 -8.94
N VAL A 396 45.29 2.65 -9.90
CA VAL A 396 44.95 4.06 -9.68
C VAL A 396 43.76 4.50 -10.54
N TYR A 397 43.13 5.61 -10.12
CA TYR A 397 42.07 6.26 -10.87
C TYR A 397 42.62 7.40 -11.74
N SER A 398 42.13 7.52 -12.97
CA SER A 398 42.42 8.62 -13.89
C SER A 398 41.12 9.23 -14.43
N TRP A 399 41.18 10.50 -14.84
CA TRP A 399 40.05 11.20 -15.46
C TRP A 399 40.21 11.16 -16.99
N GLY A 400 39.40 10.33 -17.69
CA GLY A 400 39.42 10.20 -19.16
C GLY A 400 39.63 8.77 -19.68
N TYR A 401 39.54 8.59 -21.01
CA TYR A 401 39.52 7.30 -21.71
C TYR A 401 40.89 6.59 -21.73
N GLY A 402 40.95 5.36 -21.22
CA GLY A 402 42.06 4.41 -21.45
C GLY A 402 43.46 4.85 -20.99
N GLY A 403 43.57 5.82 -20.08
CA GLY A 403 44.86 6.28 -19.54
C GLY A 403 45.77 7.05 -20.52
N ALA A 404 45.30 7.38 -21.73
CA ALA A 404 46.17 7.96 -22.76
C ALA A 404 46.27 9.50 -22.70
N TYR A 405 45.20 10.21 -22.32
CA TYR A 405 45.20 11.67 -22.24
C TYR A 405 44.30 12.17 -21.11
N ASN A 406 44.88 12.95 -20.20
CA ASN A 406 44.11 13.80 -19.29
C ASN A 406 44.04 15.20 -19.92
N VAL A 407 42.85 15.66 -20.30
CA VAL A 407 42.63 17.03 -20.74
C VAL A 407 42.00 17.80 -19.59
N PHE A 408 42.75 18.75 -19.03
CA PHE A 408 42.22 19.69 -18.06
C PHE A 408 41.77 20.94 -18.82
N ALA A 409 40.47 21.24 -18.78
CA ALA A 409 39.89 22.39 -19.47
C ALA A 409 40.29 23.74 -18.83
N ASP A 410 40.84 23.70 -17.62
CA ASP A 410 41.23 24.86 -16.82
C ASP A 410 42.55 24.56 -16.08
N LYS A 411 42.99 25.48 -15.23
CA LYS A 411 44.26 25.41 -14.50
C LYS A 411 44.38 24.15 -13.64
N VAL A 412 45.59 23.61 -13.57
CA VAL A 412 45.94 22.41 -12.79
C VAL A 412 46.86 22.80 -11.63
N ALA A 413 46.52 22.36 -10.42
CA ALA A 413 47.38 22.45 -9.25
C ALA A 413 47.76 21.05 -8.76
N VAL A 414 49.05 20.80 -8.53
CA VAL A 414 49.56 19.52 -8.04
C VAL A 414 50.27 19.73 -6.70
N GLY A 415 49.89 18.94 -5.70
CA GLY A 415 50.51 18.98 -4.37
C GLY A 415 49.96 20.05 -3.43
N THR A 416 48.90 20.77 -3.80
CA THR A 416 48.23 21.81 -3.01
C THR A 416 46.70 21.76 -3.15
N THR A 417 45.99 22.32 -2.16
CA THR A 417 44.54 22.55 -2.20
C THR A 417 44.16 23.98 -2.60
N GLY A 418 45.15 24.84 -2.81
CA GLY A 418 44.96 26.24 -3.22
C GLY A 418 44.77 26.42 -4.73
N SER A 419 44.22 27.58 -5.12
CA SER A 419 44.14 27.97 -6.53
C SER A 419 45.55 28.09 -7.13
N PRO A 420 45.80 27.60 -8.37
CA PRO A 420 47.08 27.77 -9.07
C PRO A 420 47.39 29.22 -9.47
N GLY A 421 46.60 30.19 -8.96
CA GLY A 421 46.77 31.62 -9.20
C GLY A 421 46.75 31.92 -10.69
N SER A 422 47.76 32.63 -11.17
CA SER A 422 47.85 33.02 -12.58
C SER A 422 48.53 31.96 -13.48
N TYR A 423 48.95 30.81 -12.94
CA TYR A 423 49.57 29.72 -13.68
C TYR A 423 48.54 28.72 -14.21
N SER A 424 48.73 28.23 -15.44
CA SER A 424 47.90 27.13 -15.99
C SER A 424 48.27 25.77 -15.42
N LEU A 425 49.52 25.60 -14.96
CA LEU A 425 49.99 24.44 -14.20
C LEU A 425 50.86 24.95 -13.04
N TYR A 426 50.45 24.68 -11.81
CA TYR A 426 51.19 25.01 -10.59
C TYR A 426 51.52 23.72 -9.85
N VAL A 427 52.81 23.49 -9.57
CA VAL A 427 53.29 22.29 -8.89
C VAL A 427 54.01 22.72 -7.62
N VAL A 428 53.56 22.21 -6.49
CA VAL A 428 54.25 22.34 -5.21
C VAL A 428 55.23 21.18 -5.05
N GLY A 429 56.52 21.51 -5.01
CA GLY A 429 57.64 20.57 -5.07
C GLY A 429 58.25 20.43 -6.46
N SER A 430 59.10 19.42 -6.65
CA SER A 430 59.82 19.21 -7.90
C SER A 430 58.94 18.63 -9.01
N ALA A 431 58.99 19.22 -10.20
CA ALA A 431 58.37 18.70 -11.41
C ALA A 431 59.46 18.14 -12.36
N TYR A 432 59.26 16.92 -12.86
CA TYR A 432 60.13 16.32 -13.87
C TYR A 432 59.45 16.38 -15.24
N SER A 433 60.16 16.92 -16.24
CA SER A 433 59.74 16.89 -17.64
C SER A 433 60.88 16.38 -18.50
N THR A 434 60.59 15.45 -19.41
CA THR A 434 61.56 14.93 -20.38
C THR A 434 61.85 15.92 -21.52
N GLY A 435 61.05 16.99 -21.65
CA GLY A 435 61.24 18.04 -22.65
C GLY A 435 60.17 19.14 -22.57
N GLY A 436 60.56 20.38 -22.85
CA GLY A 436 59.67 21.53 -22.90
C GLY A 436 59.72 22.20 -24.27
N TRP A 437 58.55 22.46 -24.85
CA TRP A 437 58.41 23.27 -26.06
C TRP A 437 57.70 24.57 -25.71
N SER A 438 58.42 25.68 -25.79
CA SER A 438 57.85 27.02 -25.63
C SER A 438 57.42 27.53 -27.00
N GLY A 439 56.15 27.90 -27.15
CA GLY A 439 55.63 28.48 -28.38
C GLY A 439 56.36 29.78 -28.74
N SER A 440 56.92 29.85 -29.94
CA SER A 440 57.71 31.01 -30.41
C SER A 440 57.47 31.31 -31.91
N ASP A 441 56.25 31.08 -32.40
CA ASP A 441 55.86 31.40 -33.78
C ASP A 441 55.79 32.92 -33.97
N ILE A 442 56.30 33.43 -35.11
CA ILE A 442 56.30 34.87 -35.42
C ILE A 442 54.88 35.45 -35.46
N ARG A 443 53.87 34.65 -35.84
CA ARG A 443 52.45 35.07 -35.88
C ARG A 443 51.86 35.34 -34.50
N TRP A 444 52.49 34.83 -33.45
CA TRP A 444 52.08 35.04 -32.05
C TRP A 444 52.84 36.21 -31.41
N LYS A 445 53.72 36.89 -32.16
CA LYS A 445 54.54 38.00 -31.68
C LYS A 445 54.21 39.29 -32.44
N LYS A 446 54.30 40.41 -31.74
CA LYS A 446 54.18 41.77 -32.26
C LYS A 446 55.16 42.66 -31.51
N ASP A 447 55.42 43.87 -32.03
CA ASP A 447 56.24 44.89 -31.37
C ASP A 447 57.68 44.39 -31.05
N LEU A 448 58.37 43.87 -32.06
CA LEU A 448 59.70 43.28 -31.92
C LEU A 448 60.80 44.35 -31.82
N GLU A 449 61.45 44.42 -30.66
CA GLU A 449 62.56 45.34 -30.40
C GLU A 449 63.87 44.57 -30.14
N PRO A 450 64.97 44.84 -30.88
CA PRO A 450 66.26 44.23 -30.61
C PRO A 450 66.87 44.73 -29.30
N PHE A 451 67.54 43.85 -28.56
CA PHE A 451 68.31 44.22 -27.38
C PHE A 451 69.47 45.17 -27.72
N ARG A 452 69.76 46.11 -26.81
CA ARG A 452 70.88 47.06 -26.89
C ARG A 452 71.50 47.23 -25.51
N ASN A 453 72.83 47.31 -25.44
CA ASN A 453 73.60 47.46 -24.19
C ASN A 453 73.28 46.37 -23.15
N ILE A 454 73.01 45.15 -23.61
CA ILE A 454 72.51 44.08 -22.73
C ILE A 454 73.60 43.59 -21.77
N LEU A 455 74.88 43.75 -22.14
CA LEU A 455 76.00 43.30 -21.32
C LEU A 455 76.11 44.10 -20.01
N SER A 456 75.80 45.41 -20.02
CA SER A 456 75.80 46.21 -18.77
C SER A 456 74.69 45.78 -17.82
N ASP A 457 73.59 45.25 -18.34
CA ASP A 457 72.45 44.81 -17.53
C ASP A 457 72.70 43.41 -16.98
N VAL A 458 73.22 42.49 -17.79
CA VAL A 458 73.60 41.13 -17.35
C VAL A 458 74.67 41.15 -16.26
N THR A 459 75.64 42.06 -16.35
CA THR A 459 76.73 42.18 -15.36
C THR A 459 76.27 42.68 -13.99
N GLN A 460 75.05 43.21 -13.88
CA GLN A 460 74.44 43.58 -12.59
C GLN A 460 73.81 42.38 -11.86
N LEU A 461 73.62 41.23 -12.53
CA LEU A 461 73.02 40.04 -11.91
C LEU A 461 74.06 39.23 -11.14
N GLN A 462 73.69 38.79 -9.93
CA GLN A 462 74.54 37.95 -9.09
C GLN A 462 73.99 36.52 -8.97
N GLY A 463 74.82 35.53 -9.28
CA GLY A 463 74.51 34.11 -9.07
C GLY A 463 74.79 33.66 -7.64
N PHE A 464 73.92 32.81 -7.10
CA PHE A 464 74.01 32.29 -5.73
C PHE A 464 73.95 30.76 -5.69
N ARG A 465 74.60 30.18 -4.68
CA ARG A 465 74.39 28.80 -4.22
C ARG A 465 73.60 28.84 -2.92
N TYR A 466 72.43 28.21 -2.86
CA TYR A 466 71.54 28.29 -1.70
C TYR A 466 70.91 26.94 -1.35
N ASN A 467 70.41 26.83 -0.12
CA ASN A 467 69.53 25.75 0.30
C ASN A 467 68.13 26.35 0.48
N TRP A 468 67.10 25.57 0.20
CA TRP A 468 65.74 25.95 0.54
C TRP A 468 65.53 25.94 2.06
N ARG A 469 64.58 26.75 2.52
CA ARG A 469 64.13 26.76 3.93
C ARG A 469 62.97 25.78 4.09
N ASP A 470 63.26 24.50 3.92
CA ASP A 470 62.25 23.42 3.95
C ASP A 470 61.68 23.16 5.36
N ASP A 471 62.38 23.61 6.39
CA ASP A 471 61.95 23.62 7.78
C ASP A 471 60.97 24.76 8.11
N GLU A 472 61.20 25.96 7.56
CA GLU A 472 60.32 27.12 7.73
C GLU A 472 59.07 27.05 6.83
N TYR A 473 59.16 26.38 5.67
CA TYR A 473 58.09 26.27 4.67
C TYR A 473 57.86 24.83 4.20
N PRO A 474 57.49 23.89 5.09
CA PRO A 474 57.36 22.47 4.78
C PRO A 474 56.25 22.18 3.76
N GLU A 475 55.24 23.04 3.67
CA GLU A 475 54.16 22.94 2.69
C GLU A 475 54.64 23.11 1.25
N MET A 476 55.76 23.81 1.01
CA MET A 476 56.29 24.07 -0.32
C MET A 476 57.03 22.86 -0.92
N LYS A 477 57.34 21.86 -0.08
CA LYS A 477 57.98 20.58 -0.48
C LYS A 477 59.21 20.77 -1.36
N PHE A 478 60.04 21.74 -1.00
CA PHE A 478 61.26 22.05 -1.73
C PHE A 478 62.21 20.85 -1.83
N ASP A 479 63.04 20.84 -2.87
CA ASP A 479 64.14 19.90 -3.00
C ASP A 479 65.15 20.10 -1.85
N LYS A 480 65.72 19.01 -1.34
CA LYS A 480 66.69 19.04 -0.24
C LYS A 480 68.12 19.24 -0.73
N ASP A 481 68.36 19.06 -2.04
CA ASP A 481 69.66 19.29 -2.62
C ASP A 481 70.02 20.78 -2.68
N ARG A 482 71.32 21.06 -2.67
CA ARG A 482 71.84 22.43 -2.77
C ARG A 482 71.62 22.97 -4.18
N GLN A 483 71.00 24.14 -4.28
CA GLN A 483 70.58 24.75 -5.54
C GLN A 483 71.55 25.84 -6.02
N ILE A 484 71.45 26.17 -7.32
CA ILE A 484 72.14 27.31 -7.96
C ILE A 484 71.09 28.15 -8.66
N GLY A 485 71.15 29.47 -8.52
CA GLY A 485 70.23 30.36 -9.21
C GLY A 485 70.43 31.83 -8.90
N LEU A 486 69.41 32.62 -9.19
CA LEU A 486 69.30 34.06 -8.97
C LEU A 486 68.21 34.35 -7.93
N ILE A 487 68.29 35.53 -7.31
CA ILE A 487 67.23 36.05 -6.45
C ILE A 487 66.24 36.84 -7.31
N ALA A 488 64.97 36.41 -7.33
CA ALA A 488 63.94 36.99 -8.21
C ALA A 488 63.77 38.51 -8.01
N GLN A 489 63.87 38.98 -6.78
CA GLN A 489 63.76 40.40 -6.41
C GLN A 489 64.91 41.25 -6.97
N GLU A 490 66.09 40.66 -7.21
CA GLU A 490 67.22 41.35 -7.83
C GLU A 490 67.07 41.36 -9.35
N VAL A 491 66.65 40.23 -9.93
CA VAL A 491 66.37 40.13 -11.37
C VAL A 491 65.29 41.12 -11.79
N GLU A 492 64.22 41.27 -11.01
CA GLU A 492 63.10 42.16 -11.34
C GLU A 492 63.50 43.63 -11.51
N LYS A 493 64.55 44.09 -10.82
CA LYS A 493 65.04 45.47 -10.93
C LYS A 493 65.69 45.78 -12.27
N VAL A 494 66.23 44.76 -12.93
CA VAL A 494 67.00 44.88 -14.18
C VAL A 494 66.19 44.34 -15.37
N PHE A 495 65.56 43.19 -15.19
CA PHE A 495 64.73 42.50 -16.19
C PHE A 495 63.36 42.13 -15.59
N PRO A 496 62.45 43.10 -15.40
CA PRO A 496 61.13 42.84 -14.81
C PRO A 496 60.31 41.80 -15.61
N GLU A 497 60.51 41.71 -16.92
CA GLU A 497 59.83 40.76 -17.80
C GLU A 497 60.23 39.28 -17.60
N LEU A 498 61.33 39.03 -16.86
CA LEU A 498 61.76 37.68 -16.47
C LEU A 498 61.12 37.22 -15.17
N VAL A 499 60.45 38.10 -14.43
CA VAL A 499 59.92 37.81 -13.09
C VAL A 499 58.40 37.82 -13.10
N ARG A 500 57.81 36.85 -12.40
CA ARG A 500 56.37 36.79 -12.15
C ARG A 500 56.11 36.73 -10.66
N THR A 501 55.11 37.47 -10.21
CA THR A 501 54.64 37.44 -8.82
C THR A 501 53.32 36.69 -8.76
N ASP A 502 53.18 35.77 -7.80
CA ASP A 502 51.92 35.08 -7.53
C ASP A 502 51.00 35.89 -6.61
N ASP A 503 49.79 35.38 -6.37
CA ASP A 503 48.76 36.06 -5.58
C ASP A 503 49.16 36.22 -4.09
N ASN A 504 50.13 35.43 -3.62
CA ASN A 504 50.68 35.49 -2.26
C ASN A 504 51.91 36.40 -2.16
N GLY A 505 52.35 37.00 -3.27
CA GLY A 505 53.52 37.86 -3.32
C GLY A 505 54.85 37.12 -3.55
N TYR A 506 54.86 35.79 -3.72
CA TYR A 506 56.07 35.05 -4.05
C TYR A 506 56.47 35.27 -5.51
N LYS A 507 57.77 35.36 -5.77
CA LYS A 507 58.32 35.69 -7.09
C LYS A 507 59.05 34.51 -7.71
N ALA A 508 58.86 34.30 -9.01
CA ALA A 508 59.51 33.27 -9.81
C ALA A 508 60.27 33.89 -10.99
N VAL A 509 61.38 33.26 -11.38
CA VAL A 509 62.22 33.67 -12.52
C VAL A 509 62.02 32.71 -13.69
N SER A 510 61.83 33.26 -14.89
CA SER A 510 61.82 32.52 -16.16
C SER A 510 63.26 32.30 -16.64
N TYR A 511 63.89 31.24 -16.14
CA TYR A 511 65.25 30.87 -16.54
C TYR A 511 65.34 30.51 -18.03
N GLU A 512 64.27 30.01 -18.65
CA GLU A 512 64.27 29.73 -20.08
C GLU A 512 64.47 31.01 -20.92
N LYS A 513 63.83 32.12 -20.54
CA LYS A 513 63.97 33.40 -21.24
C LYS A 513 65.32 34.07 -20.95
N LEU A 514 65.86 33.88 -19.75
CA LEU A 514 67.18 34.38 -19.37
C LEU A 514 68.27 33.89 -20.33
N THR A 515 68.16 32.67 -20.87
CA THR A 515 69.13 32.14 -21.84
C THR A 515 69.27 33.02 -23.09
N VAL A 516 68.18 33.66 -23.55
CA VAL A 516 68.20 34.58 -24.70
C VAL A 516 68.89 35.89 -24.36
N VAL A 517 68.66 36.40 -23.14
CA VAL A 517 69.37 37.58 -22.61
C VAL A 517 70.87 37.32 -22.54
N LEU A 518 71.27 36.16 -22.02
CA LEU A 518 72.68 35.75 -21.97
C LEU A 518 73.29 35.56 -23.36
N LEU A 519 72.53 35.02 -24.32
CA LEU A 519 72.98 34.89 -25.71
C LEU A 519 73.34 36.25 -26.33
N GLU A 520 72.48 37.25 -26.17
CA GLU A 520 72.76 38.60 -26.68
C GLU A 520 73.92 39.25 -25.92
N GLY A 521 74.04 39.02 -24.61
CA GLY A 521 75.20 39.44 -23.81
C GLY A 521 76.52 38.88 -24.33
N ILE A 522 76.54 37.59 -24.69
CA ILE A 522 77.73 36.94 -25.27
C ILE A 522 78.05 37.54 -26.65
N LYS A 523 77.04 37.78 -27.50
CA LYS A 523 77.25 38.42 -28.81
C LYS A 523 77.83 39.83 -28.67
N GLU A 524 77.34 40.60 -27.71
CA GLU A 524 77.85 41.94 -27.42
C GLU A 524 79.28 41.88 -26.87
N GLN A 525 79.56 40.98 -25.92
CA GLN A 525 80.90 40.74 -25.40
C GLN A 525 81.88 40.34 -26.51
N GLN A 526 81.45 39.46 -27.43
CA GLN A 526 82.27 39.02 -28.55
C GLN A 526 82.61 40.17 -29.49
N LYS A 527 81.67 41.09 -29.77
CA LYS A 527 81.96 42.32 -30.54
C LYS A 527 82.99 43.21 -29.84
N GLN A 528 82.92 43.34 -28.51
CA GLN A 528 83.91 44.10 -27.76
C GLN A 528 85.30 43.44 -27.84
N ILE A 529 85.37 42.11 -27.76
CA ILE A 529 86.62 41.35 -27.92
C ILE A 529 87.21 41.55 -29.31
N GLU A 530 86.40 41.45 -30.37
CA GLU A 530 86.85 41.69 -31.76
C GLU A 530 87.35 43.12 -31.95
N SER A 531 86.67 44.10 -31.35
CA SER A 531 87.11 45.50 -31.36
C SER A 531 88.45 45.67 -30.65
N LEU A 532 88.63 45.08 -29.47
CA LEU A 532 89.90 45.09 -28.73
C LEU A 532 91.03 44.38 -29.50
N GLN A 533 90.74 43.25 -30.15
CA GLN A 533 91.71 42.53 -30.99
C GLN A 533 92.16 43.37 -32.19
N ASN A 534 91.23 44.06 -32.85
CA ASN A 534 91.56 44.99 -33.94
C ASN A 534 92.43 46.15 -33.45
N GLN A 535 92.09 46.76 -32.31
CA GLN A 535 92.91 47.83 -31.71
C GLN A 535 94.32 47.33 -31.35
N ILE A 536 94.46 46.12 -30.81
CA ILE A 536 95.76 45.49 -30.54
C ILE A 536 96.53 45.24 -31.85
N GLY A 537 95.85 44.83 -32.92
CA GLY A 537 96.44 44.66 -34.26
C GLY A 537 96.97 45.98 -34.84
N GLU A 538 96.20 47.06 -34.73
CA GLU A 538 96.61 48.41 -35.13
C GLU A 538 97.81 48.90 -34.30
N LEU A 539 97.78 48.72 -32.97
CA LEU A 539 98.88 49.08 -32.08
C LEU A 539 100.17 48.31 -32.43
N LYS A 540 100.08 47.01 -32.70
CA LYS A 540 101.24 46.20 -33.15
C LYS A 540 101.79 46.71 -34.49
N THR A 541 100.91 47.12 -35.40
CA THR A 541 101.32 47.66 -36.71
C THR A 541 102.06 48.99 -36.52
N ILE A 542 101.53 49.91 -35.72
CA ILE A 542 102.17 51.19 -35.38
C ILE A 542 103.53 50.97 -34.71
N MET A 543 103.61 50.02 -33.77
CA MET A 543 104.84 49.71 -33.04
C MET A 543 105.92 49.11 -33.96
N ASN A 544 105.54 48.26 -34.92
CA ASN A 544 106.47 47.72 -35.92
C ASN A 544 107.02 48.81 -36.86
N THR A 545 106.20 49.80 -37.24
CA THR A 545 106.67 50.96 -38.02
C THR A 545 107.65 51.82 -37.20
N TYR A 546 107.39 52.01 -35.90
CA TYR A 546 108.25 52.80 -35.01
C TYR A 546 109.63 52.15 -34.71
N ILE A 547 109.72 50.82 -34.81
CA ILE A 547 110.95 50.02 -34.64
C ILE A 547 111.78 49.95 -35.94
N HIS A 548 111.21 50.28 -37.10
CA HIS A 548 111.93 50.32 -38.38
C HIS A 548 112.42 51.73 -38.78
N ASP A 549 111.90 52.78 -38.14
CA ASP A 549 112.30 54.18 -38.38
C ASP A 549 113.28 54.72 -37.30
N ASN A 550 113.78 53.87 -36.40
CA ASN A 550 114.94 54.08 -35.52
C ASN A 550 115.94 52.93 -35.71
#